data_AF-A0A0A1VK58-F1
#
_entry.id   AF-A0A0A1VK58-F1
#
_cell.length_a   1.000
_cell.length_b   1.000
_cell.length_c   1.000
_cell.angle_alpha   90.00
_cell.angle_beta   90.00
_cell.angle_gamma   90.00
#
_symmetry.space_group_name_H-M   'P 1'
#
loop_
_entity.id
_entity.type
_entity.pdbx_description
1 polymer ?
#
loop_
_entity_poly.entity_id
_entity_poly.type
_entity_poly.pdbx_seq_one_letter_code
_entity_poly.pdbx_strand_id
1 'polypeptide(L)'
;MPDSNQPSSDSLVLDEQALHKAATADLDEGAVTPAYGPHRDAIVKLLNDALATELVCVLRYKRHYFTADGMESPAIAAEFLVHANEESAHADLIAQRIVQLGGSPDFAPATLEQRSHADYDESSDLRAMVRANLVAERIAVESYRQMIQLIGDKDPTTRRMLEGILADEEEHADELKDWLHR
;
A
#
# COMPACT_ATOMS: atom_id res chain seq x y z
N MET A 1 -39.27 -8.83 30.25
CA MET A 1 -38.05 -8.26 30.84
C MET A 1 -37.00 -8.28 29.73
N PRO A 2 -36.51 -7.14 29.23
CA PRO A 2 -35.38 -7.17 28.32
C PRO A 2 -34.10 -7.33 29.16
N ASP A 3 -33.32 -8.37 28.87
CA ASP A 3 -31.98 -8.56 29.45
C ASP A 3 -31.07 -7.45 28.93
N SER A 4 -30.84 -6.44 29.79
CA SER A 4 -29.89 -5.37 29.58
C SER A 4 -28.53 -5.79 30.11
N ASN A 5 -27.80 -6.58 29.33
CA ASN A 5 -26.37 -6.78 29.58
C ASN A 5 -25.58 -6.43 28.33
N GLN A 6 -25.70 -5.16 27.91
CA GLN A 6 -24.67 -4.56 27.06
C GLN A 6 -23.55 -4.07 27.97
N PRO A 7 -22.30 -4.51 27.77
CA PRO A 7 -21.18 -4.07 28.58
C PRO A 7 -20.99 -2.55 28.43
N SER A 8 -20.98 -1.84 29.56
CA SER A 8 -20.65 -0.41 29.63
C SER A 8 -19.20 -0.19 29.22
N SER A 9 -18.93 0.84 28.42
CA SER A 9 -17.63 1.18 27.82
C SER A 9 -16.51 1.61 28.79
N ASP A 10 -16.70 1.44 30.11
CA ASP A 10 -15.77 1.91 31.16
C ASP A 10 -14.86 0.80 31.73
N SER A 11 -15.07 -0.47 31.37
CA SER A 11 -14.23 -1.58 31.87
C SER A 11 -13.27 -2.10 30.82
N LEU A 12 -11.96 -2.05 31.11
CA LEU A 12 -10.89 -2.65 30.31
C LEU A 12 -10.86 -4.18 30.51
N VAL A 13 -11.88 -4.88 30.03
CA VAL A 13 -12.00 -6.33 30.07
C VAL A 13 -12.15 -6.90 28.66
N LEU A 14 -11.65 -8.12 28.44
CA LEU A 14 -11.78 -8.81 27.15
C LEU A 14 -13.19 -9.36 26.96
N ASP A 15 -13.62 -9.44 25.71
CA ASP A 15 -14.85 -10.14 25.33
C ASP A 15 -14.59 -11.65 25.27
N GLU A 16 -14.86 -12.34 26.37
CA GLU A 16 -14.71 -13.80 26.50
C GLU A 16 -15.54 -14.59 25.47
N GLN A 17 -16.69 -14.06 25.03
CA GLN A 17 -17.50 -14.73 24.00
C GLN A 17 -16.83 -14.63 22.64
N ALA A 18 -16.27 -13.47 22.30
CA ALA A 18 -15.49 -13.29 21.08
C ALA A 18 -14.25 -14.20 21.05
N LEU A 19 -13.55 -14.37 22.20
CA LEU A 19 -12.43 -15.30 22.32
C LEU A 19 -12.85 -16.75 22.04
N HIS A 20 -13.96 -17.20 22.63
CA HIS A 20 -14.45 -18.56 22.39
C HIS A 20 -14.87 -18.77 20.93
N LYS A 21 -15.49 -17.77 20.31
CA LYS A 21 -15.86 -17.81 18.89
C LYS A 21 -14.62 -17.87 18.00
N ALA A 22 -13.59 -17.07 18.28
CA ALA A 22 -12.33 -17.09 17.55
C ALA A 22 -11.61 -18.45 17.66
N ALA A 23 -11.76 -19.14 18.80
CA ALA A 23 -11.15 -20.46 19.00
C ALA A 23 -11.86 -21.61 18.27
N THR A 24 -13.06 -21.40 17.73
CA THR A 24 -13.92 -22.48 17.22
C THR A 24 -14.45 -22.27 15.80
N ALA A 25 -14.58 -21.02 15.34
CA ALA A 25 -15.05 -20.72 14.00
C ALA A 25 -13.90 -20.82 12.98
N ASP A 26 -14.17 -21.51 11.86
CA ASP A 26 -13.41 -21.45 10.61
C ASP A 26 -11.88 -21.57 10.78
N LEU A 27 -11.42 -22.63 11.49
CA LEU A 27 -10.01 -22.84 11.84
C LEU A 27 -9.05 -22.85 10.63
N ASP A 28 -9.55 -23.17 9.44
CA ASP A 28 -8.77 -23.17 8.19
C ASP A 28 -8.37 -21.75 7.76
N GLU A 29 -9.01 -20.70 8.27
CA GLU A 29 -8.72 -19.29 8.02
C GLU A 29 -7.58 -18.73 8.90
N GLY A 30 -7.02 -19.57 9.79
CA GLY A 30 -5.81 -19.26 10.57
C GLY A 30 -5.95 -18.01 11.45
N ALA A 31 -5.19 -16.95 11.14
CA ALA A 31 -5.18 -15.70 11.90
C ALA A 31 -6.38 -14.78 11.61
N VAL A 32 -7.19 -15.10 10.59
CA VAL A 32 -8.41 -14.36 10.25
C VAL A 32 -9.54 -14.84 11.16
N THR A 33 -9.83 -14.06 12.20
CA THR A 33 -10.93 -14.35 13.12
C THR A 33 -12.20 -13.59 12.71
N PRO A 34 -13.38 -13.97 13.25
CA PRO A 34 -14.63 -13.24 12.99
C PRO A 34 -14.59 -11.73 13.33
N ALA A 35 -13.60 -11.26 14.09
CA ALA A 35 -13.42 -9.86 14.45
C ALA A 35 -13.06 -8.95 13.25
N TYR A 36 -12.50 -9.49 12.16
CA TYR A 36 -12.27 -8.73 10.93
C TYR A 36 -13.58 -8.21 10.30
N GLY A 37 -14.71 -8.83 10.65
CA GLY A 37 -16.04 -8.34 10.31
C GLY A 37 -16.27 -8.19 8.79
N PRO A 38 -17.21 -7.32 8.38
CA PRO A 38 -17.61 -7.19 6.97
C PRO A 38 -16.62 -6.41 6.11
N HIS A 39 -15.57 -5.82 6.71
CA HIS A 39 -14.67 -4.90 6.02
C HIS A 39 -13.48 -5.58 5.36
N ARG A 40 -13.17 -6.82 5.75
CA ARG A 40 -12.06 -7.61 5.22
C ARG A 40 -11.96 -7.56 3.69
N ASP A 41 -13.03 -7.90 2.98
CA ASP A 41 -13.00 -7.98 1.52
C ASP A 41 -12.80 -6.60 0.86
N ALA A 42 -13.33 -5.54 1.48
CA ALA A 42 -13.10 -4.17 1.04
C ALA A 42 -11.63 -3.74 1.26
N ILE A 43 -11.01 -4.16 2.36
CA ILE A 43 -9.59 -3.94 2.64
C ILE A 43 -8.73 -4.69 1.61
N VAL A 44 -9.04 -5.95 1.34
CA VAL A 44 -8.35 -6.75 0.30
C VAL A 44 -8.46 -6.09 -1.07
N LYS A 45 -9.61 -5.49 -1.41
CA LYS A 45 -9.76 -4.73 -2.65
C LYS A 45 -8.85 -3.51 -2.68
N LEU A 46 -8.87 -2.68 -1.63
CA LEU A 46 -8.00 -1.49 -1.54
C LEU A 46 -6.52 -1.86 -1.65
N LEU A 47 -6.11 -2.94 -0.99
CA LEU A 47 -4.74 -3.44 -1.07
C LEU A 47 -4.38 -3.94 -2.47
N ASN A 48 -5.31 -4.54 -3.22
CA ASN A 48 -5.03 -4.93 -4.61
C ASN A 48 -4.91 -3.72 -5.54
N ASP A 49 -5.67 -2.65 -5.31
CA ASP A 49 -5.54 -1.41 -6.08
C ASP A 49 -4.19 -0.72 -5.76
N ALA A 50 -3.77 -0.72 -4.49
CA ALA A 50 -2.44 -0.25 -4.07
C ALA A 50 -1.31 -1.13 -4.66
N LEU A 51 -1.43 -2.45 -4.61
CA LEU A 51 -0.47 -3.38 -5.22
C LEU A 51 -0.27 -3.11 -6.71
N ALA A 52 -1.35 -2.83 -7.45
CA ALA A 52 -1.23 -2.45 -8.86
C ALA A 52 -0.44 -1.15 -9.03
N THR A 53 -0.65 -0.19 -8.13
CA THR A 53 0.07 1.09 -8.12
C THR A 53 1.56 0.87 -7.93
N GLU A 54 1.96 0.11 -6.91
CA GLU A 54 3.37 -0.23 -6.66
C GLU A 54 4.03 -0.93 -7.85
N LEU A 55 3.34 -1.90 -8.45
CA LEU A 55 3.88 -2.61 -9.62
C LEU A 55 4.06 -1.70 -10.83
N VAL A 56 3.14 -0.75 -11.06
CA VAL A 56 3.31 0.27 -12.10
C VAL A 56 4.47 1.21 -11.77
N CYS A 57 4.63 1.62 -10.50
CA CYS A 57 5.76 2.43 -10.04
C CYS A 57 7.11 1.72 -10.27
N VAL A 58 7.24 0.44 -9.89
CA VAL A 58 8.44 -0.38 -10.18
C VAL A 58 8.79 -0.35 -11.66
N LEU A 59 7.80 -0.58 -12.53
CA LEU A 59 8.02 -0.62 -13.98
C LEU A 59 8.44 0.75 -14.51
N ARG A 60 7.78 1.82 -14.06
CA ARG A 60 8.06 3.21 -14.45
C ARG A 60 9.48 3.62 -14.03
N TYR A 61 9.85 3.38 -12.78
CA TYR A 61 11.19 3.68 -12.29
C TYR A 61 12.27 2.88 -13.00
N LYS A 62 12.07 1.57 -13.21
CA LYS A 62 13.04 0.77 -13.97
C LYS A 62 13.22 1.27 -15.39
N ARG A 63 12.12 1.64 -16.06
CA ARG A 63 12.22 2.25 -17.39
C ARG A 63 13.05 3.53 -17.33
N HIS A 64 12.72 4.46 -16.44
CA HIS A 64 13.43 5.73 -16.29
C HIS A 64 14.91 5.53 -15.93
N TYR A 65 15.23 4.57 -15.06
CA TYR A 65 16.61 4.19 -14.76
C TYR A 65 17.39 3.79 -16.02
N PHE A 66 16.83 2.89 -16.85
CA PHE A 66 17.52 2.40 -18.03
C PHE A 66 17.59 3.41 -19.18
N THR A 67 16.70 4.38 -19.23
CA THR A 67 16.61 5.36 -20.33
C THR A 67 17.11 6.75 -19.95
N ALA A 68 17.50 6.99 -18.70
CA ALA A 68 18.09 8.25 -18.27
C ALA A 68 19.42 8.52 -18.98
N ASP A 69 19.52 9.65 -19.67
CA ASP A 69 20.70 10.08 -20.41
C ASP A 69 21.01 11.58 -20.14
N GLY A 70 22.25 11.99 -20.34
CA GLY A 70 22.75 13.35 -20.08
C GLY A 70 23.80 13.44 -18.96
N MET A 71 24.33 14.64 -18.71
CA MET A 71 25.45 14.85 -17.79
C MET A 71 25.11 14.55 -16.32
N GLU A 72 23.87 14.82 -15.91
CA GLU A 72 23.36 14.59 -14.55
C GLU A 72 22.73 13.19 -14.39
N SER A 73 22.58 12.44 -15.48
CA SER A 73 21.83 11.19 -15.49
C SER A 73 22.38 10.11 -14.56
N PRO A 74 23.70 9.94 -14.31
CA PRO A 74 24.16 8.83 -13.47
C PRO A 74 23.64 8.90 -12.04
N ALA A 75 23.51 10.10 -11.46
CA ALA A 75 23.03 10.26 -10.09
C ALA A 75 21.50 10.09 -10.01
N ILE A 76 20.76 10.71 -10.93
CA ILE A 76 19.29 10.60 -10.98
C ILE A 76 18.85 9.17 -11.32
N ALA A 77 19.56 8.49 -12.23
CA ALA A 77 19.31 7.11 -12.56
C ALA A 77 19.55 6.20 -11.34
N ALA A 78 20.63 6.42 -10.58
CA ALA A 78 20.88 5.65 -9.37
C ALA A 78 19.72 5.79 -8.36
N GLU A 79 19.18 7.01 -8.19
CA GLU A 79 17.99 7.26 -7.37
C GLU A 79 16.77 6.48 -7.87
N PHE A 80 16.49 6.53 -9.18
CA PHE A 80 15.38 5.77 -9.77
C PHE A 80 15.50 4.27 -9.52
N LEU A 81 16.72 3.73 -9.51
CA LEU A 81 16.92 2.32 -9.20
C LEU A 81 16.69 2.02 -7.71
N VAL A 82 17.05 2.94 -6.80
CA VAL A 82 16.78 2.82 -5.36
C VAL A 82 15.26 2.75 -5.14
N HIS A 83 14.52 3.75 -5.61
CA HIS A 83 13.06 3.78 -5.47
C HIS A 83 12.42 2.55 -6.14
N ALA A 84 12.87 2.13 -7.33
CA ALA A 84 12.34 0.92 -7.98
C ALA A 84 12.43 -0.34 -7.11
N ASN A 85 13.42 -0.45 -6.23
CA ASN A 85 13.57 -1.58 -5.32
C ASN A 85 12.71 -1.41 -4.06
N GLU A 86 12.53 -0.18 -3.58
CA GLU A 86 11.64 0.17 -2.47
C GLU A 86 10.18 -0.08 -2.84
N GLU A 87 9.72 0.37 -4.02
CA GLU A 87 8.36 0.06 -4.51
C GLU A 87 8.14 -1.45 -4.68
N SER A 88 9.20 -2.19 -5.03
CA SER A 88 9.12 -3.65 -5.09
C SER A 88 8.95 -4.26 -3.70
N ALA A 89 9.58 -3.68 -2.67
CA ALA A 89 9.40 -4.11 -1.29
C ALA A 89 8.01 -3.74 -0.75
N HIS A 90 7.47 -2.57 -1.12
CA HIS A 90 6.10 -2.16 -0.82
C HIS A 90 5.09 -3.15 -1.41
N ALA A 91 5.25 -3.50 -2.69
CA ALA A 91 4.44 -4.50 -3.37
C ALA A 91 4.46 -5.86 -2.65
N ASP A 92 5.63 -6.32 -2.20
CA ASP A 92 5.78 -7.58 -1.48
C ASP A 92 5.05 -7.57 -0.12
N LEU A 93 5.17 -6.47 0.64
CA LEU A 93 4.46 -6.29 1.91
C LEU A 93 2.93 -6.33 1.70
N ILE A 94 2.43 -5.61 0.70
CA ILE A 94 1.00 -5.54 0.37
C ILE A 94 0.49 -6.91 -0.08
N ALA A 95 1.22 -7.59 -0.98
CA ALA A 95 0.84 -8.92 -1.46
C ALA A 95 0.79 -9.94 -0.32
N GLN A 96 1.80 -9.92 0.57
CA GLN A 96 1.80 -10.76 1.76
C GLN A 96 0.59 -10.45 2.66
N ARG A 97 0.25 -9.17 2.84
CA ARG A 97 -0.89 -8.79 3.67
C ARG A 97 -2.22 -9.23 3.07
N ILE A 98 -2.38 -9.18 1.75
CA ILE A 98 -3.56 -9.72 1.06
C ILE A 98 -3.74 -11.21 1.36
N VAL A 99 -2.66 -12.00 1.29
CA VAL A 99 -2.70 -13.44 1.59
C VAL A 99 -3.00 -13.70 3.07
N GLN A 100 -2.44 -12.92 3.98
CA GLN A 100 -2.75 -13.02 5.42
C GLN A 100 -4.22 -12.74 5.73
N LEU A 101 -4.85 -11.89 4.91
CA LEU A 101 -6.28 -11.64 4.98
C LEU A 101 -7.08 -12.73 4.27
N GLY A 102 -6.48 -13.78 3.68
CA GLY A 102 -7.14 -14.83 2.92
C GLY A 102 -7.63 -14.40 1.53
N GLY A 103 -7.13 -13.26 1.03
CA GLY A 103 -7.32 -12.83 -0.35
C GLY A 103 -6.26 -13.40 -1.29
N SER A 104 -6.43 -13.14 -2.59
CA SER A 104 -5.42 -13.44 -3.61
C SER A 104 -4.83 -12.13 -4.15
N PRO A 105 -3.51 -11.92 -4.12
CA PRO A 105 -2.89 -10.75 -4.72
C PRO A 105 -2.94 -10.85 -6.25
N ASP A 106 -3.38 -9.79 -6.92
CA ASP A 106 -3.51 -9.74 -8.37
C ASP A 106 -2.27 -9.09 -9.00
N PHE A 107 -1.39 -9.93 -9.55
CA PHE A 107 -0.20 -9.56 -10.32
C PHE A 107 -0.44 -9.57 -11.85
N ALA A 108 -1.70 -9.74 -12.31
CA ALA A 108 -1.97 -9.91 -13.73
C ALA A 108 -1.61 -8.62 -14.50
N PRO A 109 -0.65 -8.66 -15.44
CA PRO A 109 -0.19 -7.45 -16.13
C PRO A 109 -1.27 -6.80 -16.99
N ALA A 110 -2.24 -7.58 -17.48
CA ALA A 110 -3.33 -7.10 -18.33
C ALA A 110 -4.30 -6.12 -17.64
N THR A 111 -4.34 -6.11 -16.31
CA THR A 111 -5.27 -5.28 -15.52
C THR A 111 -4.56 -4.25 -14.63
N LEU A 112 -3.22 -4.18 -14.66
CA LEU A 112 -2.45 -3.31 -13.77
C LEU A 112 -2.83 -1.84 -13.91
N GLU A 113 -2.76 -1.29 -15.12
CA GLU A 113 -3.08 0.12 -15.36
C GLU A 113 -4.52 0.48 -15.02
N GLN A 114 -5.47 -0.45 -15.13
CA GLN A 114 -6.88 -0.20 -14.81
C GLN A 114 -7.12 -0.08 -13.30
N ARG A 115 -6.26 -0.68 -12.48
CA ARG A 115 -6.38 -0.71 -11.02
C ARG A 115 -5.45 0.28 -10.34
N SER A 116 -4.32 0.57 -10.96
CA SER A 116 -3.33 1.53 -10.45
C SER A 116 -3.94 2.91 -10.27
N HIS A 117 -3.57 3.59 -9.18
CA HIS A 117 -3.91 4.99 -8.96
C HIS A 117 -2.99 5.93 -9.76
N ALA A 118 -1.78 5.48 -10.09
CA ALA A 118 -0.78 6.25 -10.80
C ALA A 118 -0.55 5.70 -12.21
N ASP A 119 -0.32 6.60 -13.17
CA ASP A 119 -0.08 6.22 -14.54
C ASP A 119 1.33 5.65 -14.73
N TYR A 120 1.47 4.79 -15.74
CA TYR A 120 2.78 4.51 -16.33
C TYR A 120 3.26 5.74 -17.10
N ASP A 121 4.58 5.92 -17.21
CA ASP A 121 5.15 7.04 -17.96
C ASP A 121 6.28 6.59 -18.88
N GLU A 122 6.28 7.18 -20.08
CA GLU A 122 7.25 6.87 -21.12
C GLU A 122 8.14 8.07 -21.51
N SER A 123 8.27 9.07 -20.64
CA SER A 123 9.10 10.24 -20.92
C SER A 123 10.56 9.85 -21.20
N SER A 124 11.22 10.62 -22.08
CA SER A 124 12.64 10.45 -22.43
C SER A 124 13.52 11.63 -21.98
N ASP A 125 12.91 12.76 -21.63
CA ASP A 125 13.60 13.90 -21.05
C ASP A 125 13.77 13.69 -19.53
N LEU A 126 14.99 13.89 -19.02
CA LEU A 126 15.34 13.59 -17.63
C LEU A 126 14.47 14.38 -16.64
N ARG A 127 14.20 15.65 -16.93
CA ARG A 127 13.35 16.50 -16.08
C ARG A 127 11.89 16.07 -16.13
N ALA A 128 11.41 15.63 -17.30
CA ALA A 128 10.08 15.04 -17.43
C ALA A 128 9.96 13.72 -16.64
N MET A 129 10.98 12.86 -16.65
CA MET A 129 11.00 11.62 -15.84
C MET A 129 10.88 11.92 -14.33
N VAL A 130 11.71 12.82 -13.81
CA VAL A 130 11.66 13.21 -12.38
C VAL A 130 10.28 13.78 -12.04
N ARG A 131 9.71 14.63 -12.92
CA ARG A 131 8.38 15.17 -12.71
C ARG A 131 7.28 14.11 -12.72
N ALA A 132 7.35 13.13 -13.63
CA ALA A 132 6.38 12.04 -13.71
C ALA A 132 6.42 11.17 -12.44
N ASN A 133 7.62 10.81 -11.97
CA ASN A 133 7.79 10.08 -10.71
C ASN A 133 7.26 10.90 -9.53
N LEU A 134 7.57 12.20 -9.43
CA LEU A 134 7.06 13.04 -8.34
C LEU A 134 5.53 13.13 -8.33
N VAL A 135 4.90 13.18 -9.51
CA VAL A 135 3.43 13.18 -9.60
C VAL A 135 2.88 11.87 -9.08
N ALA A 136 3.49 10.73 -9.43
CA ALA A 136 3.07 9.43 -8.95
C ALA A 136 3.24 9.29 -7.43
N GLU A 137 4.36 9.72 -6.84
CA GLU A 137 4.55 9.60 -5.37
C GLU A 137 3.55 10.45 -4.61
N ARG A 138 3.19 11.62 -5.13
CA ARG A 138 2.14 12.43 -4.52
C ARG A 138 0.76 11.77 -4.59
N ILE A 139 0.49 10.98 -5.61
CA ILE A 139 -0.73 10.16 -5.71
C ILE A 139 -0.66 9.01 -4.71
N ALA A 140 0.49 8.33 -4.61
CA ALA A 140 0.73 7.25 -3.64
C ALA A 140 0.52 7.76 -2.20
N VAL A 141 1.19 8.85 -1.81
CA VAL A 141 1.03 9.54 -0.52
C VAL A 141 -0.44 9.80 -0.20
N GLU A 142 -1.19 10.42 -1.12
CA GLU A 142 -2.60 10.72 -0.86
C GLU A 142 -3.45 9.44 -0.76
N SER A 143 -3.20 8.44 -1.61
CA SER A 143 -3.93 7.17 -1.57
C SER A 143 -3.71 6.42 -0.26
N TYR A 144 -2.47 6.34 0.23
CA TYR A 144 -2.14 5.71 1.51
C TYR A 144 -2.74 6.45 2.70
N ARG A 145 -2.69 7.80 2.71
CA ARG A 145 -3.35 8.61 3.73
C ARG A 145 -4.85 8.32 3.82
N GLN A 146 -5.53 8.22 2.67
CA GLN A 146 -6.95 7.89 2.64
C GLN A 146 -7.22 6.45 3.10
N MET A 147 -6.42 5.48 2.66
CA MET A 147 -6.54 4.08 3.08
C MET A 147 -6.36 3.92 4.59
N ILE A 148 -5.35 4.58 5.18
CA ILE A 148 -5.09 4.58 6.63
C ILE A 148 -6.32 5.09 7.40
N GLN A 149 -6.94 6.18 6.95
CA GLN A 149 -8.16 6.73 7.56
C GLN A 149 -9.36 5.79 7.40
N LEU A 150 -9.58 5.25 6.20
CA LEU A 150 -10.69 4.34 5.91
C LEU A 150 -10.61 3.05 6.73
N ILE A 151 -9.41 2.49 6.88
CA ILE A 151 -9.17 1.28 7.67
C ILE A 151 -9.33 1.62 9.15
N GLY A 152 -8.58 2.60 9.67
CA GLY A 152 -8.63 3.01 11.07
C GLY A 152 -8.46 1.81 12.02
N ASP A 153 -9.41 1.64 12.93
CA ASP A 153 -9.37 0.57 13.94
C ASP A 153 -9.91 -0.78 13.45
N LYS A 154 -10.35 -0.87 12.19
CA LYS A 154 -10.93 -2.11 11.61
C LYS A 154 -9.87 -3.18 11.36
N ASP A 155 -8.65 -2.75 11.03
CA ASP A 155 -7.50 -3.62 10.85
C ASP A 155 -6.21 -2.88 11.23
N PRO A 156 -5.79 -2.94 12.50
CA PRO A 156 -4.62 -2.20 12.98
C PRO A 156 -3.30 -2.71 12.37
N THR A 157 -3.25 -3.97 11.92
CA THR A 157 -2.05 -4.54 11.31
C THR A 157 -1.86 -3.97 9.90
N THR A 158 -2.94 -3.96 9.09
CA THR A 158 -2.88 -3.31 7.77
C THR A 158 -2.60 -1.82 7.91
N ARG A 159 -3.26 -1.12 8.85
CA ARG A 159 -3.02 0.31 9.07
C ARG A 159 -1.55 0.61 9.33
N ARG A 160 -0.91 -0.11 10.26
CA ARG A 160 0.50 0.10 10.61
C ARG A 160 1.44 -0.15 9.42
N MET A 161 1.16 -1.17 8.62
CA MET A 161 1.95 -1.46 7.42
C MET A 161 1.88 -0.28 6.43
N LEU A 162 0.68 0.23 6.17
CA LEU A 162 0.48 1.37 5.26
C LEU A 162 1.07 2.67 5.81
N GLU A 163 1.10 2.86 7.14
CA GLU A 163 1.79 4.01 7.76
C GLU A 163 3.31 3.97 7.52
N GLY A 164 3.90 2.77 7.43
CA GLY A 164 5.31 2.60 7.05
C GLY A 164 5.54 2.98 5.59
N ILE A 165 4.78 2.37 4.68
CA ILE A 165 4.88 2.67 3.24
C ILE A 165 4.66 4.17 2.97
N LEU A 166 3.66 4.79 3.61
CA LEU A 166 3.42 6.22 3.49
C LEU A 166 4.65 7.06 3.87
N ALA A 167 5.39 6.67 4.91
CA ALA A 167 6.57 7.42 5.32
C ALA A 167 7.67 7.38 4.24
N ASP A 168 7.87 6.21 3.62
CA ASP A 168 8.82 6.01 2.53
C ASP A 168 8.38 6.83 1.30
N GLU A 169 7.08 6.83 0.94
CA GLU A 169 6.58 7.65 -0.18
C GLU A 169 6.70 9.17 0.04
N GLU A 170 6.53 9.62 1.28
CA GLU A 170 6.74 11.03 1.64
C GLU A 170 8.22 11.42 1.47
N GLU A 171 9.16 10.52 1.79
CA GLU A 171 10.61 10.69 1.56
C GLU A 171 10.93 10.72 0.06
N HIS A 172 10.47 9.73 -0.72
CA HIS A 172 10.66 9.68 -2.17
C HIS A 172 10.19 10.98 -2.86
N ALA A 173 9.02 11.49 -2.47
CA ALA A 173 8.46 12.71 -3.03
C ALA A 173 9.33 13.96 -2.72
N ASP A 174 9.91 14.05 -1.52
CA ASP A 174 10.79 15.16 -1.15
C ASP A 174 12.14 15.08 -1.90
N GLU A 175 12.71 13.88 -2.08
CA GLU A 175 13.95 13.68 -2.83
C GLU A 175 13.80 14.04 -4.32
N LEU A 176 12.72 13.61 -4.96
CA LEU A 176 12.43 13.96 -6.37
C LEU A 176 12.18 15.45 -6.56
N LYS A 177 11.51 16.09 -5.60
CA LYS A 177 11.33 17.54 -5.61
C LYS A 177 12.67 18.26 -5.55
N ASP A 178 13.61 17.80 -4.72
CA ASP A 178 14.95 18.36 -4.65
C ASP A 178 15.69 18.21 -5.99
N TRP A 179 15.56 17.07 -6.66
CA TRP A 179 16.09 16.87 -8.02
C TRP A 179 15.50 17.84 -9.06
N LEU A 180 14.23 18.25 -8.95
CA LEU A 180 13.64 19.25 -9.86
C LEU A 180 14.16 20.68 -9.69
N HIS A 181 14.78 20.97 -8.55
CA HIS A 181 15.27 22.30 -8.17
C HIS A 181 16.78 22.46 -8.30
N ARG A 182 17.51 21.37 -8.56
CA ARG A 182 18.93 21.39 -8.92
C ARG A 182 19.12 21.82 -10.37
#